data_AF-A0A0M8VT89-F1
#
_entry.id   AF-A0A0M8VT89-F1
#
_cell.length_a   1.000
_cell.length_b   1.000
_cell.length_c   1.000
_cell.angle_alpha   90.00
_cell.angle_beta   90.00
_cell.angle_gamma   90.00
#
_symmetry.space_group_name_H-M   'P 1'
#
loop_
_entity.id
_entity.type
_entity.pdbx_description
1 polymer ?
#
loop_
_entity_poly.entity_id
_entity_poly.type
_entity_poly.pdbx_seq_one_letter_code
_entity_poly.pdbx_strand_id
1 'polypeptide(L)'
;MSHDAVAPVAGLRRHTSAVERLDELTGALAEDLDEGRWAPAALERTLASRLLVACAGDGQFTPARLRETLWEGSVALTYAGGGRLARLLAQLCAVTAHPAPHAEPALSAGARLLERVAQGASADGDRL
;
A
#
# COMPACT_ATOMS: atom_id res chain seq x y z
N MET A 1 21.99 39.38 -32.24
CA MET A 1 21.65 37.95 -32.18
C MET A 1 21.84 37.51 -30.74
N SER A 2 20.77 37.47 -29.96
CA SER A 2 20.80 37.07 -28.54
C SER A 2 20.72 35.55 -28.46
N HIS A 3 21.76 34.93 -27.89
CA HIS A 3 21.67 33.54 -27.47
C HIS A 3 20.86 33.48 -26.18
N ASP A 4 19.62 33.03 -26.31
CA ASP A 4 18.79 32.61 -25.20
C ASP A 4 19.43 31.35 -24.60
N ALA A 5 20.16 31.55 -23.50
CA ALA A 5 20.73 30.46 -22.74
C ALA A 5 19.60 29.78 -21.97
N VAL A 6 18.95 28.80 -22.60
CA VAL A 6 18.04 27.88 -21.92
C VAL A 6 18.84 27.17 -20.83
N ALA A 7 18.69 27.65 -19.60
CA ALA A 7 19.19 26.95 -18.43
C ALA A 7 18.62 25.53 -18.47
N PRO A 8 19.46 24.49 -18.28
CA PRO A 8 18.93 23.15 -18.18
C PRO A 8 17.99 23.13 -16.98
N VAL A 9 16.70 22.87 -17.24
CA VAL A 9 15.74 22.45 -16.20
C VAL A 9 16.19 21.06 -15.75
N ALA A 10 17.28 21.02 -14.99
CA ALA A 10 17.60 19.94 -14.08
C ALA A 10 16.64 20.09 -12.91
N GLY A 11 15.35 19.87 -13.18
CA GLY A 11 14.43 19.47 -12.14
C GLY A 11 15.01 18.16 -11.62
N LEU A 12 15.75 18.24 -10.51
CA LEU A 12 16.06 17.09 -9.70
C LEU A 12 14.72 16.38 -9.49
N ARG A 13 14.49 15.30 -10.26
CA ARG A 13 13.59 14.26 -9.82
C ARG A 13 14.26 13.77 -8.54
N ARG A 14 13.90 14.37 -7.41
CA ARG A 14 14.19 13.82 -6.10
C ARG A 14 13.68 12.39 -6.20
N HIS A 15 14.59 11.43 -6.27
CA HIS A 15 14.20 10.04 -6.22
C HIS A 15 13.76 9.81 -4.78
N THR A 16 12.48 10.09 -4.51
CA THR A 16 11.83 9.79 -3.24
C THR A 16 12.16 8.35 -2.90
N SER A 17 12.70 8.10 -1.71
CA SER A 17 13.09 6.77 -1.26
C SER A 17 11.87 5.82 -1.26
N ALA A 18 12.12 4.51 -1.26
CA ALA A 18 11.01 3.55 -1.18
C ALA A 18 10.18 3.72 0.11
N VAL A 19 10.83 4.12 1.21
CA VAL A 19 10.18 4.40 2.49
C VAL A 19 9.29 5.64 2.41
N GLU A 20 9.80 6.75 1.87
CA GLU A 20 9.00 7.98 1.68
C GLU A 20 7.80 7.74 0.76
N ARG A 21 7.97 6.98 -0.34
CA ARG A 21 6.85 6.63 -1.23
C ARG A 21 5.80 5.77 -0.56
N LEU A 22 6.22 4.86 0.33
CA LEU A 22 5.30 4.05 1.12
C LEU A 22 4.53 4.91 2.12
N ASP A 23 5.21 5.84 2.79
CA ASP A 23 4.62 6.74 3.78
C ASP A 23 3.57 7.67 3.14
N GLU A 24 3.95 8.35 2.05
CA GLU A 24 3.06 9.19 1.25
C GLU A 24 1.82 8.43 0.76
N LEU A 25 2.02 7.21 0.21
CA LEU A 25 0.92 6.39 -0.28
C LEU A 25 0.00 5.93 0.85
N THR A 26 0.57 5.52 1.99
CA THR A 26 -0.19 5.05 3.14
C THR A 26 -1.04 6.18 3.72
N GLY A 27 -0.48 7.39 3.84
CA GLY A 27 -1.21 8.58 4.26
C GLY A 27 -2.38 8.92 3.34
N ALA A 28 -2.13 8.98 2.02
CA ALA A 28 -3.17 9.28 1.04
C ALA A 28 -4.30 8.24 1.03
N LEU A 29 -3.97 6.94 1.15
CA LEU A 29 -4.97 5.87 1.19
C LEU A 29 -5.74 5.83 2.52
N ALA A 30 -5.10 6.19 3.63
CA ALA A 30 -5.79 6.34 4.91
C ALA A 30 -6.80 7.48 4.85
N GLU A 31 -6.41 8.64 4.30
CA GLU A 31 -7.32 9.77 4.06
C GLU A 31 -8.49 9.38 3.14
N ASP A 32 -8.21 8.71 2.02
CA ASP A 32 -9.25 8.22 1.12
C ASP A 32 -10.22 7.25 1.82
N LEU A 33 -9.71 6.41 2.73
CA LEU A 33 -10.52 5.49 3.52
C LEU A 33 -11.37 6.24 4.55
N ASP A 34 -10.79 7.24 5.23
CA ASP A 34 -11.46 8.09 6.22
C ASP A 34 -12.57 8.94 5.60
N GLU A 35 -12.36 9.46 4.40
CA GLU A 35 -13.35 10.24 3.65
C GLU A 35 -14.35 9.37 2.86
N GLY A 36 -14.18 8.05 2.87
CA GLY A 36 -15.01 7.12 2.09
C GLY A 36 -14.80 7.20 0.57
N ARG A 37 -13.78 7.94 0.10
CA ARG A 37 -13.34 7.94 -1.32
C ARG A 37 -12.77 6.58 -1.74
N TRP A 38 -12.35 5.76 -0.78
CA TRP A 38 -12.02 4.36 -0.94
C TRP A 38 -12.87 3.49 -0.02
N ALA A 39 -13.70 2.64 -0.62
CA ALA A 39 -14.43 1.59 0.07
C ALA A 39 -13.86 0.22 -0.37
N PRO A 40 -13.02 -0.44 0.46
CA PRO A 40 -12.43 -1.71 0.08
C PRO A 40 -13.48 -2.78 -0.22
N ALA A 41 -13.35 -3.46 -1.36
CA ALA A 41 -14.25 -4.54 -1.78
C ALA A 41 -13.96 -5.85 -1.05
N ALA A 42 -14.90 -6.81 -1.09
CA ALA A 42 -14.78 -8.10 -0.39
C ALA A 42 -13.45 -8.85 -0.66
N LEU A 43 -12.96 -8.80 -1.91
CA LEU A 43 -11.66 -9.37 -2.28
C LEU A 43 -10.49 -8.68 -1.55
N GLU A 44 -10.49 -7.35 -1.51
CA GLU A 44 -9.44 -6.56 -0.85
C GLU A 44 -9.42 -6.86 0.66
N ARG A 45 -10.59 -6.94 1.29
CA ARG A 45 -10.72 -7.29 2.72
C ARG A 45 -10.22 -8.71 3.01
N THR A 46 -10.57 -9.66 2.15
CA THR A 46 -10.15 -11.07 2.28
C THR A 46 -8.62 -11.19 2.18
N LEU A 47 -8.01 -10.52 1.21
CA LEU A 47 -6.57 -10.58 1.01
C LEU A 47 -5.80 -9.85 2.13
N ALA A 48 -6.29 -8.69 2.58
CA ALA A 48 -5.72 -8.01 3.75
C ALA A 48 -5.77 -8.90 4.99
N SER A 49 -6.92 -9.55 5.25
CA SER A 49 -7.09 -10.47 6.38
C SER A 49 -6.13 -11.66 6.31
N ARG A 50 -6.02 -12.32 5.14
CA ARG A 50 -5.13 -13.46 4.95
C ARG A 50 -3.66 -13.09 5.14
N LEU A 51 -3.26 -11.93 4.63
CA LEU A 51 -1.89 -11.43 4.83
C LEU A 51 -1.60 -11.16 6.30
N LEU A 52 -2.52 -10.52 7.03
CA LEU A 52 -2.36 -10.27 8.48
C LEU A 52 -2.26 -11.59 9.27
N VAL A 53 -3.07 -12.60 8.93
CA VAL A 53 -2.98 -13.94 9.53
C VAL A 53 -1.63 -14.58 9.25
N ALA A 54 -1.13 -14.49 8.01
CA ALA A 54 0.19 -15.00 7.64
C ALA A 54 1.33 -14.29 8.39
N CYS A 55 1.13 -13.03 8.79
CA CYS A 55 2.05 -12.24 9.60
C CYS A 55 1.85 -12.42 11.12
N ALA A 56 0.75 -13.02 11.59
CA ALA A 56 0.43 -13.08 13.03
C ALA A 56 1.46 -13.86 13.88
N GLY A 57 2.27 -14.72 13.26
CA GLY A 57 3.29 -15.51 13.97
C GLY A 57 4.54 -14.73 14.36
N ASP A 58 4.96 -13.75 13.55
CA ASP A 58 6.21 -13.00 13.75
C ASP A 58 6.03 -11.47 13.64
N GLY A 59 4.84 -11.00 13.27
CA GLY A 59 4.52 -9.59 13.05
C GLY A 59 5.20 -8.99 11.82
N GLN A 60 5.89 -9.80 10.99
CA GLN A 60 6.75 -9.30 9.94
C GLN A 60 6.12 -9.44 8.56
N PHE A 61 6.12 -8.35 7.80
CA PHE A 61 5.95 -8.42 6.36
C PHE A 61 7.24 -8.93 5.73
N THR A 62 7.19 -10.13 5.15
CA THR A 62 8.32 -10.66 4.37
C THR A 62 8.05 -10.49 2.87
N PRO A 63 9.09 -10.29 2.05
CA PRO A 63 8.92 -10.19 0.60
C PRO A 63 8.24 -11.42 -0.01
N ALA A 64 8.45 -12.61 0.56
CA ALA A 64 7.81 -13.84 0.11
C ALA A 64 6.29 -13.80 0.32
N ARG A 65 5.82 -13.52 1.55
CA ARG A 65 4.38 -13.46 1.87
C ARG A 65 3.64 -12.37 1.09
N LEU A 66 4.29 -11.22 0.88
CA LEU A 66 3.74 -10.14 0.07
C LEU A 66 3.60 -10.54 -1.41
N ARG A 67 4.61 -11.22 -1.97
CA ARG A 67 4.56 -11.72 -3.35
C ARG A 67 3.52 -12.82 -3.53
N GLU A 68 3.38 -13.74 -2.58
CA GLU A 68 2.34 -14.77 -2.60
C GLU A 68 0.94 -14.15 -2.62
N THR A 69 0.69 -13.17 -1.74
CA THR A 69 -0.58 -12.43 -1.69
C THR A 69 -0.85 -11.68 -3.00
N LEU A 70 0.19 -11.04 -3.56
CA LEU A 70 0.10 -10.37 -4.86
C LEU A 70 -0.19 -11.38 -5.98
N TRP A 71 0.44 -12.56 -5.99
CA TRP A 71 0.28 -13.55 -7.05
C TRP A 71 -1.13 -14.17 -7.05
N GLU A 72 -1.64 -14.54 -5.87
CA GLU A 72 -3.00 -15.09 -5.70
C GLU A 72 -4.09 -14.10 -6.13
N GLY A 73 -3.83 -12.79 -6.03
CA GLY A 73 -4.81 -11.74 -6.35
C GLY A 73 -4.55 -10.97 -7.64
N SER A 74 -3.37 -11.03 -8.27
CA SER A 74 -2.84 -9.95 -9.14
C SER A 74 -3.78 -9.43 -10.21
N VAL A 75 -4.44 -10.31 -10.97
CA VAL A 75 -5.37 -9.89 -12.03
C VAL A 75 -6.61 -9.25 -11.42
N ALA A 76 -7.28 -9.90 -10.47
CA ALA A 76 -8.50 -9.36 -9.86
C ALA A 76 -8.24 -8.11 -9.00
N LEU A 77 -7.09 -8.05 -8.31
CA LEU A 77 -6.70 -6.96 -7.41
C LEU A 77 -6.36 -5.68 -8.15
N THR A 78 -5.78 -5.78 -9.35
CA THR A 78 -5.42 -4.61 -10.15
C THR A 78 -6.66 -3.86 -10.63
N TYR A 79 -7.79 -4.56 -10.83
CA TYR A 79 -9.06 -3.97 -11.26
C TYR A 79 -10.04 -3.69 -10.10
N ALA A 80 -9.93 -4.40 -8.97
CA ALA A 80 -10.73 -4.12 -7.77
C ALA A 80 -10.29 -2.82 -7.11
N GLY A 81 -11.24 -1.99 -6.68
CA GLY A 81 -10.96 -0.77 -5.90
C GLY A 81 -10.02 0.23 -6.59
N GLY A 82 -9.87 0.15 -7.92
CA GLY A 82 -8.91 0.95 -8.70
C GLY A 82 -7.45 0.54 -8.52
N GLY A 83 -7.16 -0.68 -8.02
CA GLY A 83 -5.80 -1.18 -7.83
C GLY A 83 -5.08 -0.58 -6.61
N ARG A 84 -5.80 0.12 -5.73
CA ARG A 84 -5.24 0.82 -4.56
C ARG A 84 -4.54 -0.15 -3.59
N LEU A 85 -5.20 -1.26 -3.24
CA LEU A 85 -4.57 -2.29 -2.39
C LEU A 85 -3.36 -2.93 -3.08
N ALA A 86 -3.46 -3.23 -4.38
CA ALA A 86 -2.34 -3.81 -5.13
C ALA A 86 -1.10 -2.90 -5.12
N ARG A 87 -1.33 -1.59 -5.27
CA ARG A 87 -0.27 -0.57 -5.19
C ARG A 87 0.37 -0.48 -3.80
N LEU A 88 -0.43 -0.55 -2.73
CA LEU A 88 0.07 -0.58 -1.35
C LEU A 88 0.97 -1.81 -1.11
N LEU A 89 0.50 -3.00 -1.49
CA LEU A 89 1.24 -4.25 -1.34
C LEU A 89 2.56 -4.25 -2.14
N ALA A 90 2.55 -3.65 -3.34
CA ALA A 90 3.76 -3.50 -4.14
C ALA A 90 4.81 -2.59 -3.46
N GLN A 91 4.38 -1.48 -2.83
CA GLN A 91 5.31 -0.61 -2.09
C GLN A 91 5.84 -1.28 -0.82
N LEU A 92 4.99 -1.99 -0.07
CA LEU A 92 5.42 -2.81 1.06
C LEU A 92 6.46 -3.85 0.63
N CYS A 93 6.27 -4.49 -0.53
CA CYS A 93 7.23 -5.46 -1.06
C CYS A 93 8.56 -4.80 -1.44
N ALA A 94 8.52 -3.58 -1.98
CA ALA A 94 9.72 -2.84 -2.34
C ALA A 94 10.57 -2.45 -1.11
N VAL A 95 9.91 -1.96 -0.05
CA VAL A 95 10.57 -1.57 1.22
C VAL A 95 11.11 -2.79 1.95
N THR A 96 10.36 -3.88 2.04
CA THR A 96 10.80 -5.11 2.73
C THR A 96 11.91 -5.85 1.96
N ALA A 97 11.98 -5.71 0.64
CA ALA A 97 13.06 -6.29 -0.17
C ALA A 97 14.39 -5.54 -0.02
N HIS A 98 14.36 -4.26 0.35
CA HIS A 98 15.53 -3.41 0.54
C HIS A 98 15.41 -2.66 1.87
N PRO A 99 15.60 -3.37 3.00
CA PRO A 99 15.41 -2.79 4.33
C PRO A 99 16.33 -1.58 4.49
N ALA A 100 15.73 -0.43 4.75
CA ALA A 100 16.42 0.83 4.98
C ALA A 100 16.32 1.21 6.47
N PRO A 101 17.31 1.94 7.02
CA PRO A 101 17.16 2.53 8.34
C PRO A 101 15.90 3.40 8.38
N HIS A 102 15.15 3.31 9.46
CA HIS A 102 13.86 4.02 9.66
C HIS A 102 12.69 3.55 8.78
N ALA A 103 12.73 2.34 8.21
CA ALA A 103 11.56 1.78 7.52
C ALA A 103 10.42 1.34 8.46
N GLU A 104 10.73 1.06 9.74
CA GLU A 104 9.78 0.54 10.74
C GLU A 104 8.49 1.37 10.88
N PRO A 105 8.53 2.72 11.00
CA PRO A 105 7.31 3.52 11.12
C PRO A 105 6.41 3.41 9.89
N ALA A 106 6.99 3.44 8.69
CA ALA A 106 6.24 3.33 7.44
C ALA A 106 5.63 1.92 7.25
N LEU A 107 6.36 0.87 7.62
CA LEU A 107 5.84 -0.50 7.62
C LEU A 107 4.71 -0.68 8.64
N SER A 108 4.84 -0.10 9.84
CA SER A 108 3.80 -0.13 10.88
C SER A 108 2.54 0.65 10.45
N ALA A 109 2.70 1.81 9.80
CA ALA A 109 1.58 2.55 9.24
C ALA A 109 0.86 1.73 8.15
N GLY A 110 1.61 1.07 7.26
CA GLY A 110 1.05 0.16 6.26
C GLY A 110 0.30 -1.03 6.88
N ALA A 111 0.81 -1.61 7.97
CA ALA A 111 0.13 -2.67 8.72
C ALA A 111 -1.22 -2.20 9.28
N ARG A 112 -1.25 -1.03 9.93
CA ARG A 112 -2.47 -0.44 10.49
C ARG A 112 -3.51 -0.15 9.41
N LEU A 113 -3.08 0.33 8.24
CA LEU A 113 -3.99 0.53 7.11
C LEU A 113 -4.58 -0.80 6.61
N LEU A 114 -3.76 -1.86 6.53
CA LEU A 114 -4.25 -3.21 6.18
C LEU A 114 -5.25 -3.76 7.21
N GLU A 115 -5.01 -3.53 8.51
CA GLU A 115 -5.96 -3.88 9.57
C GLU A 115 -7.30 -3.18 9.37
N ARG A 116 -7.28 -1.87 9.09
CA ARG A 116 -8.50 -1.09 8.78
C ARG A 116 -9.22 -1.61 7.53
N VAL A 117 -8.47 -1.97 6.47
CA VAL A 117 -9.02 -2.56 5.25
C VAL A 117 -9.69 -3.91 5.55
N ALA A 118 -9.04 -4.78 6.32
CA ALA A 118 -9.58 -6.06 6.73
C ALA A 118 -10.87 -5.91 7.56
N GLN A 119 -10.93 -4.89 8.41
CA GLN A 119 -12.08 -4.58 9.28
C GLN A 119 -13.25 -3.89 8.56
N GLY A 120 -13.08 -3.47 7.31
CA GLY A 120 -14.09 -2.74 6.53
C GLY A 120 -15.48 -3.39 6.61
N ALA A 121 -16.36 -2.76 7.39
CA ALA A 121 -17.78 -3.05 7.60
C ALA A 121 -18.17 -4.54 7.61
N SER A 122 -18.07 -5.17 8.78
CA SER A 122 -19.07 -6.14 9.25
C SER A 122 -20.38 -5.39 9.53
N ALA A 123 -21.05 -4.88 8.49
CA ALA A 123 -22.32 -4.17 8.59
C ALA A 123 -23.32 -4.64 7.51
N ASP A 124 -23.21 -5.90 7.09
CA ASP A 124 -24.22 -6.59 6.29
C ASP A 124 -24.38 -8.00 6.87
N GLY A 125 -25.06 -8.06 8.02
CA GLY A 125 -25.19 -9.27 8.82
C GLY A 125 -26.10 -9.10 10.02
N ASP A 126 -27.13 -8.27 9.92
CA ASP A 126 -28.25 -8.27 10.87
C ASP A 126 -29.46 -7.51 10.28
N ARG A 127 -30.10 -8.07 9.25
CA ARG A 127 -31.51 -7.79 8.88
C ARG A 127 -32.11 -8.99 8.13
N LEU A 128 -32.53 -9.99 8.89
CA LEU A 128 -33.63 -10.90 8.52
C LEU A 128 -34.70 -10.79 9.61
#